data_AF-A0A1D9LLU8-F1
#
_entry.id   AF-A0A1D9LLU8-F1
#
_cell.length_a   1.000
_cell.length_b   1.000
_cell.length_c   1.000
_cell.angle_alpha   90.00
_cell.angle_beta   90.00
_cell.angle_gamma   90.00
#
_symmetry.space_group_name_H-M   'P 1'
#
loop_
_entity.id
_entity.type
_entity.pdbx_description
1 polymer ?
#
loop_
_entity_poly.entity_id
_entity_poly.type
_entity_poly.pdbx_seq_one_letter_code
_entity_poly.pdbx_strand_id
1 'polypeptide(L)'
;MRRGASPSPLALFRAVALLSCLALWLRQALPLAWLGQGGLSHLHQRLLLLLGPAEKLWLAQAAYGVGFAGFGWMLWRCAAAGGKTPRPAARAVLVAGQVALALLVDDKLLYLTAAELALLLSWRAAWTALGAQLALMALACAWQAQRLDGNELVCNVSGSEVQTPPLERQRGQLWLDAALGGGFQLLTFGVGCLGATERRRRERLEAIHASLLAARQLLAGAAGNCERLRVARELHDGMGHHLSALNLQLELMLRRGAGKAEPPLREARQAARQLLAEVRSMVGAERSGRAAPLQAALRRLCEGRRIEADIAPLAVSDELAWRVFAAAREGLDMLGDRPGRLSLSGTDDGGAALSLGRLDGKDEGWTKVFREAEA
;
A
#
# COMPACT_ATOMS: atom_id res chain seq x y z
N MET A 1 6.50 -21.57 7.23
CA MET A 1 7.50 -21.50 6.12
C MET A 1 6.99 -20.55 5.04
N ARG A 2 7.50 -19.31 4.97
CA ARG A 2 7.16 -18.34 3.90
C ARG A 2 7.95 -18.70 2.62
N ARG A 3 7.45 -19.64 1.81
CA ARG A 3 7.92 -19.84 0.43
C ARG A 3 6.89 -19.22 -0.50
N GLY A 4 7.27 -18.20 -1.26
CA GLY A 4 6.40 -17.60 -2.28
C GLY A 4 6.34 -16.07 -2.32
N ALA A 5 7.22 -15.33 -1.63
CA ALA A 5 7.36 -13.91 -1.92
C ALA A 5 8.05 -13.77 -3.29
N SER A 6 7.29 -13.42 -4.33
CA SER A 6 7.87 -13.04 -5.61
C SER A 6 8.93 -11.94 -5.37
N PRO A 7 10.08 -11.99 -6.05
CA PRO A 7 11.11 -10.98 -5.86
C PRO A 7 10.50 -9.61 -6.15
N SER A 8 10.66 -8.68 -5.21
CA SER A 8 10.14 -7.32 -5.39
C SER A 8 10.67 -6.75 -6.72
N PRO A 9 9.86 -6.08 -7.55
CA PRO A 9 10.25 -5.62 -8.88
C PRO A 9 11.48 -4.68 -8.84
N LEU A 10 11.64 -3.93 -7.75
CA LEU A 10 12.84 -3.13 -7.46
C LEU A 10 14.10 -3.98 -7.25
N ALA A 11 13.99 -5.13 -6.58
CA ALA A 11 15.13 -6.02 -6.36
C ALA A 11 15.60 -6.67 -7.67
N LEU A 12 14.66 -7.03 -8.55
CA LEU A 12 14.96 -7.52 -9.89
C LEU A 12 15.65 -6.42 -10.72
N PHE A 13 15.09 -5.21 -10.77
CA PHE A 13 15.70 -4.06 -11.44
C PHE A 13 17.13 -3.82 -10.96
N ARG A 14 17.35 -3.80 -9.64
CA ARG A 14 18.67 -3.60 -9.04
C ARG A 14 19.67 -4.68 -9.46
N ALA A 15 19.27 -5.95 -9.47
CA ALA A 15 20.14 -7.05 -9.88
C ALA A 15 20.52 -6.93 -11.36
N VAL A 16 19.54 -6.67 -12.23
CA VAL A 16 19.76 -6.49 -13.67
C VAL A 16 20.65 -5.28 -13.94
N ALA A 17 20.40 -4.15 -13.30
CA ALA A 17 21.21 -2.93 -13.48
C ALA A 17 22.67 -3.10 -13.03
N LEU A 18 22.92 -3.80 -11.92
CA LEU A 18 24.27 -4.12 -11.47
C LEU A 18 24.98 -5.09 -12.42
N LEU A 19 24.27 -6.09 -12.95
CA LEU A 19 24.81 -6.99 -13.98
C LEU A 19 25.14 -6.23 -15.28
N SER A 20 24.27 -5.31 -15.71
CA SER A 20 24.54 -4.43 -16.86
C SER A 20 25.76 -3.54 -16.62
N CYS A 21 25.90 -2.98 -15.41
CA CYS A 21 27.08 -2.18 -15.03
C CYS A 21 28.38 -3.02 -15.09
N LEU A 22 28.34 -4.25 -14.59
CA LEU A 22 29.46 -5.20 -14.67
C LEU A 22 29.79 -5.59 -16.11
N ALA A 23 28.78 -5.82 -16.96
CA ALA A 23 28.98 -6.12 -18.37
C ALA A 23 29.61 -4.94 -19.14
N LEU A 24 29.18 -3.70 -18.84
CA LEU A 24 29.78 -2.49 -19.41
C LEU A 24 31.23 -2.31 -18.97
N TRP A 25 31.53 -2.58 -17.70
CA TRP A 25 32.91 -2.56 -17.20
C TRP A 25 33.77 -3.63 -17.88
N LEU A 26 33.29 -4.86 -18.04
CA LEU A 26 34.02 -5.91 -18.76
C LEU A 26 34.29 -5.54 -20.22
N ARG A 27 33.28 -4.99 -20.92
CA ARG A 27 33.42 -4.47 -22.28
C ARG A 27 34.51 -3.41 -22.38
N GLN A 28 34.65 -2.58 -21.35
CA GLN A 28 35.65 -1.52 -21.27
C GLN A 28 37.06 -2.06 -20.91
N ALA A 29 37.14 -3.07 -20.04
CA ALA A 29 38.40 -3.62 -19.55
C ALA A 29 39.08 -4.58 -20.56
N LEU A 30 38.30 -5.37 -21.31
CA LEU A 30 38.81 -6.40 -22.22
C LEU A 30 39.71 -5.85 -23.35
N PRO A 31 39.34 -4.80 -24.11
CA PRO A 31 40.17 -4.27 -25.19
C PRO A 31 41.48 -3.65 -24.69
N LEU A 32 41.43 -2.98 -23.54
CA LEU A 32 42.58 -2.35 -22.90
C LEU A 32 43.57 -3.39 -22.33
N ALA A 33 43.13 -4.60 -22.04
CA ALA A 33 43.97 -5.67 -21.50
C ALA A 33 44.57 -6.59 -22.59
N TRP A 34 43.89 -6.76 -23.72
CA TRP A 34 44.27 -7.74 -24.74
C TRP A 34 44.89 -7.19 -26.02
N LEU A 35 44.56 -5.96 -26.45
CA LEU A 35 44.84 -5.52 -27.82
C LEU A 35 45.82 -4.36 -27.99
N GLY A 36 46.34 -3.75 -26.92
CA GLY A 36 47.53 -2.91 -26.95
C GLY A 36 47.57 -1.70 -27.92
N GLN A 37 46.56 -1.43 -28.74
CA GLN A 37 46.60 -0.32 -29.71
C GLN A 37 45.26 0.40 -29.84
N GLY A 38 45.41 1.72 -29.96
CA GLY A 38 44.37 2.72 -30.10
C GLY A 38 43.74 2.76 -31.49
N GLY A 39 42.61 3.45 -31.53
CA GLY A 39 41.79 3.64 -32.72
C GLY A 39 40.31 3.57 -32.35
N LEU A 40 39.65 4.73 -32.32
CA LEU A 40 38.21 4.96 -32.07
C LEU A 40 37.68 4.85 -30.64
N SER A 41 38.47 4.41 -29.65
CA SER A 41 38.05 4.44 -28.23
C SER A 41 37.86 5.86 -27.66
N HIS A 42 38.53 6.86 -28.23
CA HIS A 42 38.48 8.27 -27.80
C HIS A 42 37.13 8.96 -28.05
N LEU A 43 36.32 8.45 -28.98
CA LEU A 43 35.02 9.03 -29.33
C LEU A 43 33.96 8.90 -28.24
N HIS A 44 34.10 7.93 -27.33
CA HIS A 44 33.10 7.65 -26.29
C HIS A 44 33.63 7.84 -24.86
N GLN A 45 34.92 8.19 -24.70
CA GLN A 45 35.64 8.09 -23.43
C GLN A 45 36.17 9.46 -22.98
N ARG A 46 35.29 10.25 -22.35
CA ARG A 46 35.61 11.62 -21.90
C ARG A 46 36.65 11.65 -20.79
N LEU A 47 36.72 10.62 -19.95
CA LEU A 47 37.75 10.47 -18.94
C LEU A 47 39.16 10.51 -19.54
N LEU A 48 39.39 9.84 -20.67
CA LEU A 48 40.69 9.84 -21.35
C LEU A 48 41.05 11.21 -21.92
N LEU A 49 40.06 11.95 -22.45
CA LEU A 49 40.26 13.33 -22.92
C LEU A 49 40.62 14.31 -21.79
N LEU A 50 40.25 14.00 -20.54
CA LEU A 50 40.60 14.80 -19.36
C LEU A 50 41.95 14.42 -18.78
N LEU A 51 42.31 13.13 -18.77
CA LEU A 51 43.60 12.66 -18.25
C LEU A 51 44.77 12.91 -19.21
N GLY A 52 44.50 13.23 -20.49
CA GLY A 52 45.54 13.40 -21.51
C GLY A 52 46.14 12.07 -21.98
N PRO A 53 47.20 12.10 -22.82
CA PRO A 53 47.91 10.88 -23.21
C PRO A 53 48.52 10.23 -21.98
N ALA A 54 47.82 9.24 -21.43
CA ALA A 54 48.28 8.52 -20.26
C ALA A 54 49.43 7.61 -20.66
N GLU A 55 50.67 8.02 -20.35
CA GLU A 55 51.85 7.14 -20.44
C GLU A 55 51.69 5.85 -19.59
N LYS A 56 50.67 5.81 -18.72
CA LYS A 56 50.34 4.69 -17.83
C LYS A 56 48.89 4.23 -18.03
N LEU A 57 48.70 3.29 -18.97
CA LEU A 57 47.43 2.62 -19.28
C LEU A 57 46.70 2.07 -18.04
N TRP A 58 47.44 1.62 -17.03
CA TRP A 58 46.90 1.06 -15.78
C TRP A 58 46.19 2.10 -14.90
N LEU A 59 46.62 3.38 -14.91
CA LEU A 59 45.96 4.44 -14.15
C LEU A 59 44.57 4.73 -14.71
N ALA A 60 44.45 4.75 -16.04
CA ALA A 60 43.16 4.90 -16.71
C ALA A 60 42.22 3.73 -16.38
N GLN A 61 42.71 2.48 -16.40
CA GLN A 61 41.93 1.31 -16.00
C GLN A 61 41.46 1.37 -14.55
N ALA A 62 42.33 1.78 -13.62
CA ALA A 62 41.96 1.95 -12.21
C ALA A 62 40.88 3.02 -12.03
N ALA A 63 41.02 4.17 -12.71
CA ALA A 63 40.03 5.24 -12.67
C ALA A 63 38.66 4.79 -13.21
N TYR A 64 38.64 4.02 -14.30
CA TYR A 64 37.40 3.41 -14.81
C TYR A 64 36.80 2.43 -13.81
N GLY A 65 37.60 1.54 -13.21
CA GLY A 65 37.13 0.59 -12.19
C GLY A 65 36.49 1.29 -10.99
N VAL A 66 37.13 2.34 -10.46
CA VAL A 66 36.58 3.16 -9.37
C VAL A 66 35.29 3.86 -9.82
N GLY A 67 35.25 4.35 -11.05
CA GLY A 67 34.06 4.93 -11.65
C GLY A 67 32.88 3.97 -11.64
N PHE A 68 33.00 2.82 -12.30
CA PHE A 68 31.92 1.82 -12.38
C PHE A 68 31.51 1.30 -11.00
N ALA A 69 32.46 1.08 -10.08
CA ALA A 69 32.15 0.70 -8.70
C ALA A 69 31.36 1.79 -7.95
N GLY A 70 31.75 3.06 -8.11
CA GLY A 70 31.02 4.20 -7.57
C GLY A 70 29.59 4.31 -8.13
N PHE A 71 29.43 4.15 -9.45
CA PHE A 71 28.11 4.13 -10.09
C PHE A 71 27.22 3.02 -9.51
N GLY A 72 27.74 1.79 -9.47
CA GLY A 72 27.02 0.63 -8.97
C GLY A 72 26.61 0.78 -7.50
N TRP A 73 27.50 1.34 -6.67
CA TRP A 73 27.20 1.63 -5.27
C TRP A 73 26.08 2.69 -5.12
N MET A 74 26.14 3.78 -5.87
CA MET A 74 25.10 4.82 -5.84
C MET A 74 23.75 4.26 -6.31
N LEU A 75 23.73 3.47 -7.39
CA LEU A 75 22.53 2.81 -7.90
C LEU A 75 21.93 1.86 -6.86
N TRP A 76 22.77 1.03 -6.25
CA TRP A 76 22.34 0.11 -5.20
C TRP A 76 21.74 0.86 -3.99
N ARG A 77 22.32 2.01 -3.63
CA ARG A 77 21.86 2.86 -2.53
C ARG A 77 20.54 3.56 -2.85
N CYS A 78 20.36 4.05 -4.08
CA CYS A 78 19.14 4.69 -4.57
C CYS A 78 17.95 3.71 -4.60
N ALA A 79 18.19 2.50 -5.13
CA ALA A 79 17.18 1.45 -5.25
C ALA A 79 16.86 0.72 -3.93
N ALA A 80 17.46 1.11 -2.79
CA ALA A 80 17.20 0.52 -1.50
C ALA A 80 15.74 0.77 -1.02
N ALA A 81 15.05 -0.29 -0.59
CA ALA A 81 13.67 -0.26 -0.08
C ALA A 81 13.59 -0.45 1.45
N GLY A 82 12.46 -0.05 2.06
CA GLY A 82 12.20 -0.18 3.50
C GLY A 82 12.85 0.90 4.38
N GLY A 83 13.18 0.57 5.63
CA GLY A 83 13.78 1.52 6.60
C GLY A 83 15.15 2.08 6.22
N LYS A 84 15.75 1.59 5.13
CA LYS A 84 17.01 2.08 4.55
C LYS A 84 16.80 3.04 3.37
N THR A 85 15.56 3.41 3.05
CA THR A 85 15.24 4.34 1.97
C THR A 85 15.90 5.70 2.20
N PRO A 86 16.73 6.20 1.25
CA PRO A 86 17.32 7.52 1.40
C PRO A 86 16.24 8.62 1.33
N ARG A 87 16.46 9.70 2.09
CA ARG A 87 15.65 10.93 2.04
C ARG A 87 15.64 11.49 0.60
N PRO A 88 14.60 12.23 0.19
CA PRO A 88 14.47 12.75 -1.17
C PRO A 88 15.67 13.60 -1.62
N ALA A 89 16.21 14.47 -0.76
CA ALA A 89 17.40 15.24 -1.05
C ALA A 89 18.64 14.36 -1.28
N ALA A 90 18.84 13.33 -0.45
CA ALA A 90 19.95 12.38 -0.61
C ALA A 90 19.82 11.56 -1.90
N ARG A 91 18.59 11.18 -2.29
CA ARG A 91 18.34 10.53 -3.59
C ARG A 91 18.69 11.44 -4.76
N ALA A 92 18.30 12.71 -4.71
CA ALA A 92 18.63 13.66 -5.77
C ALA A 92 20.16 13.81 -5.93
N VAL A 93 20.90 13.89 -4.83
CA VAL A 93 22.37 13.95 -4.85
C VAL A 93 22.99 12.67 -5.42
N LEU A 94 22.50 11.49 -5.01
CA LEU A 94 23.00 10.23 -5.54
C LEU A 94 22.75 10.10 -7.05
N VAL A 95 21.55 10.44 -7.52
CA VAL A 95 21.21 10.43 -8.95
C VAL A 95 22.04 11.46 -9.72
N ALA A 96 22.24 12.66 -9.19
CA ALA A 96 23.12 13.65 -9.81
C ALA A 96 24.57 13.13 -9.91
N GLY A 97 25.06 12.46 -8.87
CA GLY A 97 26.36 11.78 -8.87
C GLY A 97 26.43 10.67 -9.91
N GLN A 98 25.39 9.86 -10.07
CA GLN A 98 25.30 8.82 -11.10
C GLN A 98 25.36 9.42 -12.51
N VAL A 99 24.61 10.50 -12.78
CA VAL A 99 24.63 11.19 -14.08
C VAL A 99 25.99 11.79 -14.37
N ALA A 100 26.61 12.48 -13.39
CA ALA A 100 27.96 13.03 -13.56
C ALA A 100 28.98 11.93 -13.88
N LEU A 101 28.92 10.81 -13.15
CA LEU A 101 29.85 9.72 -13.32
C LEU A 101 29.60 8.95 -14.62
N ALA A 102 28.35 8.78 -15.03
CA ALA A 102 27.98 8.22 -16.33
C ALA A 102 28.50 9.10 -17.49
N LEU A 103 28.36 10.42 -17.41
CA LEU A 103 28.88 11.34 -18.43
C LEU A 103 30.41 11.29 -18.55
N LEU A 104 31.13 10.97 -17.47
CA LEU A 104 32.58 10.88 -17.45
C LEU A 104 33.10 9.51 -17.91
N VAL A 105 32.47 8.43 -17.45
CA VAL A 105 32.98 7.06 -17.57
C VAL A 105 32.49 6.37 -18.85
N ASP A 106 31.17 6.27 -19.02
CA ASP A 106 30.55 5.59 -20.16
C ASP A 106 29.10 6.10 -20.29
N ASP A 107 28.79 6.71 -21.43
CA ASP A 107 27.50 7.32 -21.72
C ASP A 107 26.34 6.33 -21.70
N LYS A 108 26.59 5.04 -21.90
CA LYS A 108 25.58 3.98 -21.84
C LYS A 108 25.04 3.76 -20.44
N LEU A 109 25.75 4.19 -19.40
CA LEU A 109 25.25 4.18 -18.02
C LEU A 109 24.04 5.11 -17.85
N LEU A 110 23.86 6.10 -18.72
CA LEU A 110 22.71 7.01 -18.68
C LEU A 110 21.39 6.32 -19.06
N TYR A 111 21.44 5.16 -19.71
CA TYR A 111 20.26 4.32 -19.95
C TYR A 111 19.72 3.74 -18.63
N LEU A 112 20.62 3.36 -17.72
CA LEU A 112 20.26 2.83 -16.41
C LEU A 112 19.68 3.95 -15.53
N THR A 113 20.30 5.14 -15.55
CA THR A 113 19.78 6.29 -14.80
C THR A 113 18.44 6.76 -15.36
N ALA A 114 18.23 6.75 -16.69
CA ALA A 114 16.94 7.10 -17.30
C ALA A 114 15.80 6.19 -16.82
N ALA A 115 16.01 4.87 -16.76
CA ALA A 115 15.03 3.95 -16.19
C ALA A 115 14.80 4.20 -14.69
N GLU A 116 15.87 4.47 -13.93
CA GLU A 116 15.81 4.73 -12.49
C GLU A 116 15.05 6.04 -12.15
N LEU A 117 15.23 7.10 -12.96
CA LEU A 117 14.53 8.38 -12.82
C LEU A 117 13.01 8.18 -12.84
N ALA A 118 12.52 7.37 -13.77
CA ALA A 118 11.10 7.07 -13.90
C ALA A 118 10.56 6.22 -12.73
N LEU A 119 11.38 5.34 -12.16
CA LEU A 119 10.99 4.46 -11.07
C LEU A 119 10.96 5.15 -9.70
N LEU A 120 11.87 6.09 -9.46
CA LEU A 120 12.11 6.66 -8.13
C LEU A 120 11.51 8.05 -7.92
N LEU A 121 11.38 8.87 -8.96
CA LEU A 121 10.90 10.24 -8.85
C LEU A 121 9.39 10.38 -9.15
N SER A 122 8.84 11.52 -8.76
CA SER A 122 7.50 11.93 -9.18
C SER A 122 7.51 12.24 -10.68
N TRP A 123 6.35 12.14 -11.34
CA TRP A 123 6.23 12.34 -12.80
C TRP A 123 6.89 13.64 -13.28
N ARG A 124 6.63 14.78 -12.59
CA ARG A 124 7.21 16.08 -12.96
C ARG A 124 8.72 16.09 -12.77
N ALA A 125 9.20 15.62 -11.63
CA ALA A 125 10.62 15.59 -11.31
C ALA A 125 11.40 14.61 -12.22
N ALA A 126 10.78 13.51 -12.63
CA ALA A 126 11.35 12.53 -13.54
C ALA A 126 11.56 13.14 -14.94
N TRP A 127 10.57 13.86 -15.49
CA TRP A 127 10.72 14.56 -16.77
C TRP A 127 11.72 15.70 -16.73
N THR A 128 11.75 16.50 -15.65
CA THR A 128 12.75 17.56 -15.51
C THR A 128 14.16 16.99 -15.39
N ALA A 129 14.34 15.88 -14.67
CA ALA A 129 15.62 15.23 -14.53
C ALA A 129 16.09 14.56 -15.83
N LEU A 130 15.17 13.95 -16.59
CA LEU A 130 15.47 13.41 -17.92
C LEU A 130 15.87 14.53 -18.89
N GLY A 131 15.12 15.64 -18.90
CA GLY A 131 15.46 16.81 -19.71
C GLY A 131 16.84 17.38 -19.35
N ALA A 132 17.14 17.51 -18.05
CA ALA A 132 18.45 17.94 -17.58
C ALA A 132 19.56 16.94 -17.98
N GLN A 133 19.31 15.64 -17.89
CA GLN A 133 20.25 14.59 -18.31
C GLN A 133 20.56 14.68 -19.82
N LEU A 134 19.54 14.84 -20.66
CA LEU A 134 19.71 15.01 -22.12
C LEU A 134 20.45 16.31 -22.45
N ALA A 135 20.14 17.41 -21.76
CA ALA A 135 20.84 18.68 -21.93
C ALA A 135 22.32 18.57 -21.53
N LEU A 136 22.62 17.95 -20.38
CA LEU A 136 23.99 17.69 -19.94
C LEU A 136 24.75 16.78 -20.92
N MET A 137 24.07 15.78 -21.48
CA MET A 137 24.66 14.94 -22.53
C MET A 137 25.02 15.78 -23.76
N ALA A 138 24.09 16.59 -24.27
CA ALA A 138 24.32 17.44 -25.44
C ALA A 138 25.45 18.45 -25.19
N LEU A 139 25.51 19.05 -24.01
CA LEU A 139 26.61 19.95 -23.59
C LEU A 139 27.96 19.21 -23.56
N ALA A 140 27.98 18.00 -23.02
CA ALA A 140 29.20 17.20 -22.96
C ALA A 140 29.67 16.73 -24.35
N CYS A 141 28.74 16.41 -25.26
CA CYS A 141 29.03 16.15 -26.67
C CYS A 141 29.55 17.40 -27.39
N ALA A 142 28.95 18.57 -27.16
CA ALA A 142 29.42 19.84 -27.73
C ALA A 142 30.83 20.19 -27.25
N TRP A 143 31.11 20.02 -25.96
CA TRP A 143 32.46 20.18 -25.38
C TRP A 143 33.47 19.22 -26.02
N GLN A 144 33.08 17.95 -26.18
CA GLN A 144 33.93 16.93 -26.80
C GLN A 144 34.22 17.23 -28.27
N ALA A 145 33.22 17.70 -29.02
CA ALA A 145 33.37 18.06 -30.44
C ALA A 145 34.39 19.20 -30.69
N GLN A 146 34.62 20.06 -29.67
CA GLN A 146 35.60 21.14 -29.72
C GLN A 146 37.03 20.67 -29.44
N ARG A 147 37.21 19.52 -28.78
CA ARG A 147 38.53 18.97 -28.39
C ARG A 147 39.07 17.89 -29.31
N LEU A 148 38.38 17.59 -30.41
CA LEU A 148 38.86 16.64 -31.41
C LEU A 148 39.83 17.33 -32.35
N ASP A 149 41.09 16.89 -32.31
CA ASP A 149 42.13 17.35 -33.23
C ASP A 149 42.15 16.48 -34.49
N GLY A 150 42.30 17.11 -35.67
CA GLY A 150 42.24 16.42 -36.97
C GLY A 150 43.49 15.59 -37.32
N ASN A 151 44.46 15.52 -36.42
CA ASN A 151 45.80 14.99 -36.68
C ASN A 151 46.11 13.67 -35.94
N GLU A 152 45.13 12.98 -35.35
CA GLU A 152 45.35 11.65 -34.78
C GLU A 152 45.50 10.61 -35.91
N LEU A 153 46.73 10.35 -36.33
CA LEU A 153 47.07 9.20 -37.18
C LEU A 153 46.87 7.90 -36.39
N VAL A 154 46.03 7.00 -36.91
CA VAL A 154 45.94 5.62 -36.41
C VAL A 154 46.93 4.77 -37.21
N CYS A 155 48.03 4.38 -36.57
CA CYS A 155 48.87 3.32 -37.10
C CYS A 155 48.12 1.99 -36.96
N ASN A 156 47.79 1.32 -38.07
CA ASN A 156 47.38 -0.07 -38.00
C ASN A 156 48.62 -0.98 -37.91
N VAL A 157 48.43 -2.22 -37.43
CA VAL A 157 49.49 -3.25 -37.34
C VAL A 157 50.12 -3.57 -38.72
N SER A 158 49.45 -3.22 -39.82
CA SER A 158 49.91 -3.41 -41.20
C SER A 158 50.75 -2.26 -41.76
N GLY A 159 51.02 -1.20 -40.97
CA GLY A 159 51.83 -0.05 -41.41
C GLY A 159 51.20 0.81 -42.51
N SER A 160 49.94 0.58 -42.89
CA SER A 160 49.22 1.50 -43.76
C SER A 160 48.60 2.61 -42.91
N GLU A 161 49.01 3.86 -43.17
CA GLU A 161 48.35 5.04 -42.62
C GLU A 161 46.88 5.04 -43.06
N VAL A 162 46.00 4.60 -42.17
CA VAL A 162 44.56 4.77 -42.37
C VAL A 162 44.25 6.21 -42.00
N GLN A 163 44.06 7.05 -43.02
CA GLN A 163 43.58 8.42 -42.83
C GLN A 163 42.28 8.39 -42.02
N THR A 164 42.25 9.09 -40.89
CA THR A 164 41.02 9.28 -40.14
C THR A 164 40.02 10.05 -41.00
N PRO A 165 38.70 9.75 -40.90
CA PRO A 165 37.69 10.51 -41.62
C PRO A 165 37.80 12.01 -41.26
N PRO A 166 37.49 12.92 -42.20
CA PRO A 166 37.59 14.36 -41.97
C PRO A 166 36.80 14.79 -40.73
N LEU A 167 37.31 15.80 -40.02
CA LEU A 167 36.75 16.32 -38.76
C LEU A 167 35.24 16.57 -38.80
N GLU A 168 34.72 17.05 -39.92
CA GLU A 168 33.28 17.29 -40.11
C GLU A 168 32.46 15.99 -40.00
N ARG A 169 32.94 14.89 -40.59
CA ARG A 169 32.27 13.59 -40.49
C ARG A 169 32.34 13.03 -39.07
N GLN A 170 33.45 13.22 -38.37
CA GLN A 170 33.59 12.78 -36.97
C GLN A 170 32.64 13.53 -36.04
N ARG A 171 32.54 14.86 -36.19
CA ARG A 171 31.56 15.68 -35.45
C ARG A 171 30.12 15.26 -35.78
N GLY A 172 29.83 14.98 -37.05
CA GLY A 172 28.53 14.45 -37.48
C GLY A 172 28.19 13.12 -36.81
N GLN A 173 29.15 12.19 -36.74
CA GLN A 173 28.98 10.90 -36.06
C GLN A 173 28.71 11.06 -34.56
N LEU A 174 29.42 11.95 -33.87
CA LEU A 174 29.18 12.24 -32.45
C LEU A 174 27.76 12.74 -32.16
N TRP A 175 27.27 13.66 -32.98
CA TRP A 175 25.91 14.17 -32.83
C TRP A 175 24.86 13.11 -33.16
N LEU A 176 25.12 12.27 -34.16
CA LEU A 176 24.26 11.15 -34.51
C LEU A 176 24.21 10.11 -33.39
N ASP A 177 25.35 9.75 -32.81
CA ASP A 177 25.44 8.84 -31.66
C ASP A 177 24.72 9.42 -30.43
N ALA A 178 24.89 10.71 -30.16
CA ALA A 178 24.19 11.40 -29.08
C ALA A 178 22.66 11.43 -29.30
N ALA A 179 22.21 11.64 -30.54
CA ALA A 179 20.79 11.63 -30.88
C ALA A 179 20.18 10.23 -30.74
N LEU A 180 20.86 9.20 -31.26
CA LEU A 180 20.44 7.80 -31.11
C LEU A 180 20.43 7.37 -29.64
N GLY A 181 21.48 7.72 -28.88
CA GLY A 181 21.57 7.49 -27.45
C GLY A 181 20.45 8.21 -26.68
N GLY A 182 20.15 9.46 -27.03
CA GLY A 182 19.01 10.18 -26.47
C GLY A 182 17.67 9.46 -26.73
N GLY A 183 17.48 8.90 -27.92
CA GLY A 183 16.35 8.03 -28.24
C GLY A 183 16.27 6.79 -27.34
N PHE A 184 17.39 6.09 -27.13
CA PHE A 184 17.45 4.95 -26.20
C PHE A 184 17.20 5.35 -24.73
N GLN A 185 17.62 6.54 -24.31
CA GLN A 185 17.30 7.08 -22.98
C GLN A 185 15.78 7.31 -22.84
N LEU A 186 15.11 7.85 -23.86
CA LEU A 186 13.65 8.00 -23.85
C LEU A 186 12.94 6.65 -23.77
N LEU A 187 13.43 5.65 -24.52
CA LEU A 187 12.88 4.29 -24.48
C LEU A 187 13.02 3.65 -23.10
N THR A 188 14.22 3.70 -22.52
CA THR A 188 14.49 3.13 -21.19
C THR A 188 13.74 3.86 -20.08
N PHE A 189 13.60 5.19 -20.18
CA PHE A 189 12.71 5.98 -19.33
C PHE A 189 11.25 5.55 -19.47
N GLY A 190 10.78 5.30 -20.70
CA GLY A 190 9.44 4.77 -20.97
C GLY A 190 9.20 3.40 -20.34
N VAL A 191 10.15 2.48 -20.45
CA VAL A 191 10.12 1.18 -19.76
C VAL A 191 10.09 1.37 -18.24
N GLY A 192 10.88 2.30 -17.71
CA GLY A 192 10.84 2.67 -16.29
C GLY A 192 9.47 3.22 -15.85
N CYS A 193 8.82 4.05 -16.69
CA CYS A 193 7.48 4.57 -16.43
C CYS A 193 6.42 3.46 -16.45
N LEU A 194 6.54 2.50 -17.37
CA LEU A 194 5.67 1.32 -17.42
C LEU A 194 5.84 0.48 -16.16
N GLY A 195 7.09 0.25 -15.73
CA GLY A 195 7.39 -0.42 -14.46
C GLY A 195 6.83 0.30 -13.24
N ALA A 196 6.93 1.64 -13.20
CA ALA A 196 6.40 2.46 -12.12
C ALA A 196 4.87 2.44 -12.06
N THR A 197 4.19 2.46 -13.22
CA THR A 197 2.72 2.38 -13.28
C THR A 197 2.22 0.99 -12.91
N GLU A 198 2.86 -0.07 -13.40
CA GLU A 198 2.53 -1.45 -13.05
C GLU A 198 2.68 -1.69 -11.53
N ARG A 199 3.75 -1.17 -10.93
CA ARG A 199 3.92 -1.26 -9.48
C ARG A 199 2.80 -0.57 -8.72
N ARG A 200 2.44 0.67 -9.09
CA ARG A 200 1.34 1.41 -8.45
C ARG A 200 0.00 0.70 -8.63
N ARG A 201 -0.23 0.05 -9.78
CA ARG A 201 -1.43 -0.75 -10.03
C ARG A 201 -1.50 -1.97 -9.13
N ARG A 202 -0.39 -2.70 -8.95
CA ARG A 202 -0.31 -3.84 -8.03
C ARG A 202 -0.57 -3.44 -6.59
N GLU A 203 0.08 -2.37 -6.11
CA GLU A 203 -0.14 -1.86 -4.75
C GLU A 203 -1.61 -1.46 -4.52
N ARG A 204 -2.27 -0.84 -5.52
CA ARG A 204 -3.72 -0.53 -5.46
C ARG A 204 -4.59 -1.78 -5.47
N LEU A 205 -4.28 -2.77 -6.31
CA LEU A 205 -5.01 -4.03 -6.38
C LEU A 205 -4.94 -4.78 -5.06
N GLU A 206 -3.75 -4.85 -4.44
CA GLU A 206 -3.56 -5.46 -3.13
C GLU A 206 -4.35 -4.74 -2.04
N ALA A 207 -4.33 -3.40 -2.03
CA ALA A 207 -5.12 -2.60 -1.09
C ALA A 207 -6.64 -2.80 -1.26
N ILE A 208 -7.12 -2.80 -2.50
CA ILE A 208 -8.54 -3.04 -2.80
C ILE A 208 -8.94 -4.47 -2.42
N HIS A 209 -8.11 -5.47 -2.74
CA HIS A 209 -8.37 -6.86 -2.37
C HIS A 209 -8.49 -7.00 -0.85
N ALA A 210 -7.57 -6.40 -0.08
CA ALA A 210 -7.63 -6.39 1.37
C ALA A 210 -8.93 -5.74 1.89
N SER A 211 -9.34 -4.60 1.31
CA SER A 211 -10.59 -3.94 1.68
C SER A 211 -11.83 -4.78 1.37
N LEU A 212 -11.83 -5.51 0.25
CA LEU A 212 -12.93 -6.37 -0.16
C LEU A 212 -13.05 -7.62 0.71
N LEU A 213 -11.93 -8.21 1.13
CA LEU A 213 -11.92 -9.30 2.11
C LEU A 213 -12.50 -8.83 3.46
N ALA A 214 -12.11 -7.65 3.93
CA ALA A 214 -12.64 -7.08 5.17
C ALA A 214 -14.17 -6.84 5.07
N ALA A 215 -14.65 -6.25 3.96
CA ALA A 215 -16.07 -6.02 3.73
C ALA A 215 -16.88 -7.34 3.67
N ARG A 216 -16.35 -8.38 3.01
CA ARG A 216 -16.98 -9.71 2.97
C ARG A 216 -17.12 -10.33 4.35
N GLN A 217 -16.12 -10.21 5.21
CA GLN A 217 -16.19 -10.71 6.59
C GLN A 217 -17.26 -9.98 7.40
N LEU A 218 -17.37 -8.66 7.24
CA LEU A 218 -18.42 -7.87 7.89
C LEU A 218 -19.82 -8.27 7.41
N LEU A 219 -20.03 -8.42 6.10
CA LEU A 219 -21.31 -8.83 5.53
C LEU A 219 -21.71 -10.24 5.95
N ALA A 220 -20.78 -11.20 5.97
CA ALA A 220 -21.06 -12.55 6.45
C ALA A 220 -21.47 -12.56 7.93
N GLY A 221 -20.79 -11.75 8.77
CA GLY A 221 -21.16 -11.56 10.17
C GLY A 221 -22.57 -10.96 10.32
N ALA A 222 -22.88 -9.92 9.55
CA ALA A 222 -24.20 -9.27 9.58
C ALA A 222 -25.32 -10.21 9.11
N ALA A 223 -25.12 -10.92 8.00
CA ALA A 223 -26.09 -11.88 7.46
C ALA A 223 -26.40 -12.99 8.47
N GLY A 224 -25.37 -13.56 9.12
CA GLY A 224 -25.55 -14.57 10.17
C GLY A 224 -26.27 -14.04 11.41
N ASN A 225 -26.17 -12.74 11.70
CA ASN A 225 -26.91 -12.11 12.78
C ASN A 225 -28.38 -11.86 12.39
N CYS A 226 -28.63 -11.37 11.17
CA CYS A 226 -29.97 -11.19 10.63
C CYS A 226 -30.76 -12.50 10.58
N GLU A 227 -30.12 -13.61 10.19
CA GLU A 227 -30.78 -14.91 10.14
C GLU A 227 -31.15 -15.42 11.54
N ARG A 228 -30.24 -15.29 12.51
CA ARG A 228 -30.55 -15.61 13.92
C ARG A 228 -31.71 -14.79 14.46
N LEU A 229 -31.78 -13.50 14.10
CA LEU A 229 -32.91 -12.63 14.46
C LEU A 229 -34.22 -13.09 13.81
N ARG A 230 -34.17 -13.46 12.53
CA ARG A 230 -35.34 -13.98 11.79
C ARG A 230 -35.87 -15.24 12.47
N VAL A 231 -35.00 -16.22 12.75
CA VAL A 231 -35.36 -17.48 13.41
C VAL A 231 -35.93 -17.24 14.81
N ALA A 232 -35.33 -16.35 15.61
CA ALA A 232 -35.84 -16.04 16.95
C ALA A 232 -37.25 -15.43 16.92
N ARG A 233 -37.54 -14.56 15.94
CA ARG A 233 -38.86 -13.95 15.78
C ARG A 233 -39.89 -14.95 15.29
N GLU A 234 -39.54 -15.76 14.29
CA GLU A 234 -40.40 -16.84 13.76
C GLU A 234 -40.76 -17.87 14.84
N LEU A 235 -39.79 -18.24 15.69
CA LEU A 235 -40.03 -19.09 16.86
C LEU A 235 -40.95 -18.42 17.89
N HIS A 236 -40.73 -17.14 18.21
CA HIS A 236 -41.55 -16.42 19.18
C HIS A 236 -43.00 -16.27 18.74
N ASP A 237 -43.21 -15.85 17.50
CA ASP A 237 -44.55 -15.59 16.96
C ASP A 237 -45.32 -16.90 16.77
N GLY A 238 -44.67 -17.92 16.22
CA GLY A 238 -45.28 -19.24 16.00
C GLY A 238 -45.54 -20.00 17.31
N MET A 239 -44.49 -20.27 18.10
CA MET A 239 -44.65 -21.08 19.32
C MET A 239 -45.37 -20.30 20.43
N GLY A 240 -45.12 -19.00 20.57
CA GLY A 240 -45.73 -18.17 21.60
C GLY A 240 -47.25 -18.06 21.46
N HIS A 241 -47.75 -17.82 20.24
CA HIS A 241 -49.20 -17.79 19.98
C HIS A 241 -49.86 -19.14 20.21
N HIS A 242 -49.30 -20.22 19.64
CA HIS A 242 -49.89 -21.55 19.75
C HIS A 242 -49.92 -22.05 21.19
N LEU A 243 -48.85 -21.86 21.95
CA LEU A 243 -48.79 -22.25 23.37
C LEU A 243 -49.73 -21.39 24.22
N SER A 244 -49.87 -20.10 23.94
CA SER A 244 -50.80 -19.22 24.68
C SER A 244 -52.26 -19.59 24.42
N ALA A 245 -52.61 -19.86 23.15
CA ALA A 245 -53.94 -20.32 22.76
C ALA A 245 -54.28 -21.69 23.37
N LEU A 246 -53.33 -22.63 23.35
CA LEU A 246 -53.46 -23.94 24.00
C LEU A 246 -53.71 -23.80 25.51
N ASN A 247 -52.95 -22.93 26.18
CA ASN A 247 -53.10 -22.68 27.62
C ASN A 247 -54.51 -22.15 27.96
N LEU A 248 -55.05 -21.25 27.12
CA LEU A 248 -56.40 -20.70 27.27
C LEU A 248 -57.48 -21.75 27.01
N GLN A 249 -57.32 -22.58 25.97
CA GLN A 249 -58.24 -23.69 25.68
C GLN A 249 -58.30 -24.69 26.83
N LEU A 250 -57.14 -25.08 27.39
CA LEU A 250 -57.05 -25.94 28.57
C LEU A 250 -57.70 -25.30 29.80
N GLU A 251 -57.59 -23.97 29.97
CA GLU A 251 -58.28 -23.25 31.05
C GLU A 251 -59.80 -23.33 30.92
N LEU A 252 -60.32 -23.08 29.71
CA LEU A 252 -61.75 -23.10 29.43
C LEU A 252 -62.34 -24.49 29.64
N MET A 253 -61.61 -25.54 29.26
CA MET A 253 -62.00 -26.93 29.51
C MET A 253 -62.08 -27.26 31.00
N LEU A 254 -61.11 -26.77 31.80
CA LEU A 254 -61.14 -26.93 33.26
C LEU A 254 -62.32 -26.17 33.90
N ARG A 255 -62.62 -24.93 33.44
CA ARG A 255 -63.72 -24.11 33.97
C ARG A 255 -65.11 -24.64 33.62
N ARG A 256 -65.28 -25.35 32.49
CA ARG A 256 -66.57 -25.92 32.07
C ARG A 256 -66.93 -27.25 32.75
N GLY A 257 -66.03 -27.79 33.59
CA GLY A 257 -66.25 -29.04 34.33
C GLY A 257 -65.81 -30.26 33.52
N ALA A 258 -64.64 -30.82 33.86
CA ALA A 258 -64.00 -31.90 33.12
C ALA A 258 -64.24 -33.31 33.70
N GLY A 259 -64.92 -33.43 34.85
CA GLY A 259 -65.21 -34.71 35.50
C GLY A 259 -63.96 -35.58 35.69
N LYS A 260 -63.95 -36.80 35.15
CA LYS A 260 -62.80 -37.72 35.23
C LYS A 260 -61.56 -37.28 34.43
N ALA A 261 -61.70 -36.33 33.50
CA ALA A 261 -60.59 -35.83 32.68
C ALA A 261 -59.85 -34.63 33.31
N GLU A 262 -60.31 -34.16 34.48
CA GLU A 262 -59.72 -33.01 35.17
C GLU A 262 -58.23 -33.19 35.55
N PRO A 263 -57.79 -34.35 36.11
CA PRO A 263 -56.37 -34.57 36.40
C PRO A 263 -55.46 -34.49 35.15
N PRO A 264 -55.71 -35.21 34.04
CA PRO A 264 -54.87 -35.13 32.85
C PRO A 264 -54.93 -33.76 32.14
N LEU A 265 -56.04 -33.03 32.21
CA LEU A 265 -56.12 -31.64 31.71
C LEU A 265 -55.24 -30.68 32.52
N ARG A 266 -55.15 -30.88 33.84
CA ARG A 266 -54.26 -30.10 34.71
C ARG A 266 -52.79 -30.37 34.40
N GLU A 267 -52.41 -31.63 34.20
CA GLU A 267 -51.05 -32.01 33.77
C GLU A 267 -50.71 -31.42 32.40
N ALA A 268 -51.61 -31.52 31.41
CA ALA A 268 -51.40 -30.94 30.08
C ALA A 268 -51.20 -29.41 30.13
N ARG A 269 -51.95 -28.71 30.99
CA ARG A 269 -51.80 -27.26 31.20
C ARG A 269 -50.47 -26.91 31.86
N GLN A 270 -50.02 -27.71 32.81
CA GLN A 270 -48.73 -27.52 33.48
C GLN A 270 -47.57 -27.76 32.50
N ALA A 271 -47.64 -28.83 31.70
CA ALA A 271 -46.69 -29.10 30.63
C ALA A 271 -46.64 -27.98 29.59
N ALA A 272 -47.80 -27.45 29.15
CA ALA A 272 -47.85 -26.31 28.23
C ALA A 272 -47.25 -25.02 28.82
N ARG A 273 -47.42 -24.78 30.13
CA ARG A 273 -46.77 -23.67 30.85
C ARG A 273 -45.26 -23.84 30.94
N GLN A 274 -44.78 -25.05 31.23
CA GLN A 274 -43.34 -25.35 31.25
C GLN A 274 -42.70 -25.20 29.88
N LEU A 275 -43.31 -25.73 28.82
CA LEU A 275 -42.86 -25.53 27.44
C LEU A 275 -42.79 -24.05 27.05
N LEU A 276 -43.80 -23.25 27.43
CA LEU A 276 -43.79 -21.81 27.17
C LEU A 276 -42.66 -21.09 27.95
N ALA A 277 -42.39 -21.51 29.18
CA ALA A 277 -41.28 -20.97 29.98
C ALA A 277 -39.92 -21.36 29.40
N GLU A 278 -39.74 -22.61 28.95
CA GLU A 278 -38.53 -23.10 28.31
C GLU A 278 -38.25 -22.37 26.99
N VAL A 279 -39.25 -22.22 26.12
CA VAL A 279 -39.15 -21.45 24.86
C VAL A 279 -38.81 -19.99 25.15
N ARG A 280 -39.47 -19.36 26.13
CA ARG A 280 -39.14 -17.98 26.55
C ARG A 280 -37.74 -17.87 27.12
N SER A 281 -37.25 -18.88 27.83
CA SER A 281 -35.89 -18.89 28.37
C SER A 281 -34.83 -19.10 27.30
N MET A 282 -35.07 -19.95 26.29
CA MET A 282 -34.15 -20.15 25.16
C MET A 282 -34.07 -18.90 24.29
N VAL A 283 -35.22 -18.30 23.95
CA VAL A 283 -35.26 -17.01 23.21
C VAL A 283 -34.70 -15.87 24.06
N GLY A 284 -34.97 -15.88 25.37
CA GLY A 284 -34.46 -14.93 26.34
C GLY A 284 -32.94 -15.01 26.49
N ALA A 285 -32.35 -16.21 26.55
CA ALA A 285 -30.90 -16.41 26.61
C ALA A 285 -30.19 -15.92 25.34
N GLU A 286 -30.82 -16.12 24.17
CA GLU A 286 -30.37 -15.53 22.90
C GLU A 286 -30.41 -13.99 22.95
N ARG A 287 -31.38 -13.39 23.66
CA ARG A 287 -31.52 -11.93 23.86
C ARG A 287 -30.59 -11.38 24.96
N SER A 288 -30.35 -12.11 26.03
CA SER A 288 -29.42 -11.76 27.13
C SER A 288 -27.96 -11.78 26.66
N GLY A 289 -27.65 -12.71 25.76
CA GLY A 289 -26.42 -12.70 24.96
C GLY A 289 -26.29 -11.47 24.07
N ARG A 290 -27.27 -10.53 24.03
CA ARG A 290 -27.24 -9.25 23.28
C ARG A 290 -26.93 -8.00 24.13
N ALA A 291 -27.16 -8.04 25.44
CA ALA A 291 -26.71 -6.98 26.36
C ALA A 291 -25.16 -6.91 26.43
N ALA A 292 -24.52 -8.08 26.42
CA ALA A 292 -23.06 -8.21 26.36
C ALA A 292 -22.43 -7.65 25.06
N PRO A 293 -22.95 -7.92 23.85
CA PRO A 293 -22.38 -7.42 22.61
C PRO A 293 -22.64 -5.94 22.35
N LEU A 294 -23.72 -5.31 22.86
CA LEU A 294 -23.84 -3.85 22.77
C LEU A 294 -22.72 -3.16 23.58
N GLN A 295 -22.52 -3.60 24.83
CA GLN A 295 -21.45 -3.07 25.67
C GLN A 295 -20.06 -3.34 25.06
N ALA A 296 -19.83 -4.56 24.56
CA ALA A 296 -18.58 -4.92 23.91
C ALA A 296 -18.34 -4.16 22.60
N ALA A 297 -19.38 -3.93 21.79
CA ALA A 297 -19.29 -3.18 20.54
C ALA A 297 -19.01 -1.68 20.78
N LEU A 298 -19.64 -1.09 21.78
CA LEU A 298 -19.38 0.30 22.19
C LEU A 298 -17.97 0.45 22.78
N ARG A 299 -17.50 -0.51 23.58
CA ARG A 299 -16.10 -0.52 24.06
C ARG A 299 -15.11 -0.64 22.91
N ARG A 300 -15.34 -1.53 21.95
CA ARG A 300 -14.52 -1.63 20.73
C ARG A 300 -14.52 -0.37 19.87
N LEU A 301 -15.63 0.36 19.81
CA LEU A 301 -15.65 1.67 19.14
C LEU A 301 -14.75 2.71 19.84
N CYS A 302 -14.60 2.60 21.16
CA CYS A 302 -13.74 3.48 21.96
C CYS A 302 -12.28 3.02 22.00
N GLU A 303 -11.99 1.74 21.72
CA GLU A 303 -10.63 1.19 21.68
C GLU A 303 -9.75 1.98 20.70
N GLY A 304 -8.59 2.46 21.19
CA GLY A 304 -7.65 3.25 20.40
C GLY A 304 -7.96 4.75 20.32
N ARG A 305 -9.03 5.23 20.96
CA ARG A 305 -9.35 6.66 21.11
C ARG A 305 -9.15 7.12 22.56
N ARG A 306 -8.94 8.43 22.78
CA ARG A 306 -8.79 9.03 24.12
C ARG A 306 -10.14 9.25 24.82
N ILE A 307 -10.90 8.18 25.01
CA ILE A 307 -12.29 8.28 25.47
C ILE A 307 -12.52 7.44 26.73
N GLU A 308 -13.07 8.08 27.77
CA GLU A 308 -13.57 7.40 28.95
C GLU A 308 -14.97 6.84 28.66
N ALA A 309 -15.14 5.51 28.76
CA ALA A 309 -16.39 4.84 28.48
C ALA A 309 -17.04 4.31 29.76
N ASP A 310 -18.17 4.91 30.16
CA ASP A 310 -19.00 4.45 31.27
C ASP A 310 -20.31 3.85 30.74
N ILE A 311 -20.31 2.54 30.50
CA ILE A 311 -21.38 1.86 29.77
C ILE A 311 -22.07 0.87 30.71
N ALA A 312 -23.27 1.23 31.18
CA ALA A 312 -24.10 0.35 31.98
C ALA A 312 -24.57 -0.87 31.15
N PRO A 313 -24.64 -2.07 31.75
CA PRO A 313 -25.24 -3.23 31.09
C PRO A 313 -26.75 -3.02 30.94
N LEU A 314 -27.21 -2.87 29.71
CA LEU A 314 -28.61 -2.60 29.36
C LEU A 314 -29.17 -3.72 28.50
N ALA A 315 -30.29 -4.28 28.92
CA ALA A 315 -31.06 -5.24 28.13
C ALA A 315 -32.10 -4.47 27.32
N VAL A 316 -31.75 -4.13 26.08
CA VAL A 316 -32.58 -3.34 25.15
C VAL A 316 -32.85 -4.14 23.87
N SER A 317 -33.96 -3.84 23.19
CA SER A 317 -34.29 -4.40 21.88
C SER A 317 -33.22 -4.11 20.83
N ASP A 318 -33.10 -4.97 19.81
CA ASP A 318 -32.07 -4.84 18.78
C ASP A 318 -32.17 -3.54 17.97
N GLU A 319 -33.39 -3.06 17.77
CA GLU A 319 -33.65 -1.82 17.06
C GLU A 319 -33.20 -0.61 17.87
N LEU A 320 -33.42 -0.64 19.20
CA LEU A 320 -32.88 0.37 20.10
C LEU A 320 -31.35 0.27 20.21
N ALA A 321 -30.80 -0.95 20.34
CA ALA A 321 -29.37 -1.20 20.44
C ALA A 321 -28.61 -0.70 19.20
N TRP A 322 -29.14 -0.95 17.99
CA TRP A 322 -28.56 -0.44 16.75
C TRP A 322 -28.65 1.09 16.66
N ARG A 323 -29.77 1.70 17.06
CA ARG A 323 -29.92 3.17 17.08
C ARG A 323 -28.93 3.83 18.05
N VAL A 324 -28.75 3.24 19.23
CA VAL A 324 -27.75 3.67 20.21
C VAL A 324 -26.33 3.54 19.64
N PHE A 325 -25.99 2.39 19.05
CA PHE A 325 -24.67 2.15 18.47
C PHE A 325 -24.36 3.10 17.30
N ALA A 326 -25.32 3.30 16.39
CA ALA A 326 -25.17 4.20 15.25
C ALA A 326 -24.94 5.65 15.71
N ALA A 327 -25.71 6.11 16.69
CA ALA A 327 -25.56 7.44 17.27
C ALA A 327 -24.23 7.60 18.02
N ALA A 328 -23.77 6.56 18.73
CA ALA A 328 -22.46 6.57 19.38
C ALA A 328 -21.34 6.70 18.35
N ARG A 329 -21.36 5.90 17.28
CA ARG A 329 -20.36 6.00 16.20
C ARG A 329 -20.32 7.38 15.57
N GLU A 330 -21.48 7.94 15.22
CA GLU A 330 -21.58 9.26 14.60
C GLU A 330 -21.05 10.37 15.52
N GLY A 331 -21.39 10.31 16.82
CA GLY A 331 -20.83 11.21 17.82
C GLY A 331 -19.32 11.12 17.96
N LEU A 332 -18.79 9.89 18.00
CA LEU A 332 -17.35 9.62 18.12
C LEU A 332 -16.58 10.08 16.88
N ASP A 333 -17.15 9.91 15.69
CA ASP A 333 -16.56 10.40 14.46
C ASP A 333 -16.56 11.94 14.39
N MET A 334 -17.60 12.60 14.90
CA MET A 334 -17.62 14.07 15.06
C MET A 334 -16.60 14.56 16.10
N LEU A 335 -16.34 13.80 17.17
CA LEU A 335 -15.37 14.15 18.20
C LEU A 335 -13.91 14.02 17.70
N GLY A 336 -13.66 13.09 16.77
CA GLY A 336 -12.34 12.82 16.21
C GLY A 336 -11.40 12.15 17.23
N ASP A 337 -10.18 12.69 17.36
CA ASP A 337 -9.14 12.21 18.31
C ASP A 337 -9.07 13.05 19.60
N ARG A 338 -10.08 13.90 19.83
CA ARG A 338 -10.14 14.76 21.02
C ARG A 338 -10.56 13.96 22.25
N PRO A 339 -10.08 14.32 23.46
CA PRO A 339 -10.46 13.62 24.67
C PRO A 339 -11.95 13.82 25.00
N GLY A 340 -12.66 12.74 25.32
CA GLY A 340 -14.09 12.78 25.63
C GLY A 340 -14.54 11.69 26.59
N ARG A 341 -15.81 11.78 27.01
CA ARG A 341 -16.48 10.79 27.84
C ARG A 341 -17.77 10.36 27.15
N LEU A 342 -17.91 9.05 26.93
CA LEU A 342 -19.13 8.41 26.46
C LEU A 342 -19.79 7.73 27.64
N SER A 343 -21.05 8.05 27.94
CA SER A 343 -21.82 7.31 28.94
C SER A 343 -23.14 6.79 28.39
N LEU A 344 -23.50 5.59 28.82
CA LEU A 344 -24.76 4.93 28.47
C LEU A 344 -25.45 4.48 29.76
N SER A 345 -26.64 5.01 30.01
CA SER A 345 -27.47 4.67 31.17
C SER A 345 -28.88 4.27 30.75
N GLY A 346 -29.55 3.48 31.60
CA GLY A 346 -30.97 3.17 31.44
C GLY A 346 -31.84 4.35 31.87
N THR A 347 -33.02 4.43 31.28
CA THR A 347 -34.10 5.32 31.73
C THR A 347 -35.21 4.50 32.38
N ASP A 348 -35.93 5.09 33.34
CA ASP A 348 -37.00 4.40 34.10
C ASP A 348 -38.13 3.85 33.22
N ASP A 349 -38.33 4.45 32.04
CA ASP A 349 -39.33 4.03 31.03
C ASP A 349 -38.88 2.84 30.16
N GLY A 350 -37.79 2.13 30.51
CA GLY A 350 -37.26 1.01 29.71
C GLY A 350 -36.43 1.42 28.47
N GLY A 351 -36.20 2.72 28.27
CA GLY A 351 -35.32 3.27 27.23
C GLY A 351 -33.83 3.32 27.61
N ALA A 352 -33.03 3.92 26.73
CA ALA A 352 -31.59 4.15 26.93
C ALA A 352 -31.21 5.62 26.68
N ALA A 353 -30.40 6.21 27.56
CA ALA A 353 -29.84 7.53 27.39
C ALA A 353 -28.34 7.41 27.05
N LEU A 354 -27.97 7.92 25.87
CA LEU A 354 -26.57 8.02 25.44
C LEU A 354 -26.13 9.47 25.59
N SER A 355 -25.03 9.72 26.30
CA SER A 355 -24.41 11.04 26.35
C SER A 355 -22.95 10.99 25.91
N LEU A 356 -22.54 12.01 25.17
CA LEU A 356 -21.16 12.21 24.75
C LEU A 356 -20.73 13.63 25.11
N GLY A 357 -19.77 13.75 26.02
CA GLY A 357 -19.21 15.02 26.48
C GLY A 357 -17.71 15.12 26.22
N ARG A 358 -17.19 16.36 26.18
CA ARG A 358 -15.75 16.61 26.10
C ARG A 358 -15.16 16.74 27.51
N LEU A 359 -13.97 16.20 27.74
CA LEU A 359 -13.33 16.22 29.07
C LEU A 359 -12.83 17.62 29.48
N ASP A 360 -12.64 18.54 28.53
CA ASP A 360 -12.08 19.89 28.75
C ASP A 360 -13.08 20.93 29.31
N GLY A 361 -14.30 20.52 29.71
CA GLY A 361 -15.21 21.33 30.53
C GLY A 361 -15.78 22.62 29.92
N LYS A 362 -15.62 22.88 28.62
CA LYS A 362 -15.98 24.17 28.00
C LYS A 362 -17.03 24.18 26.88
N ASP A 363 -17.58 23.05 26.43
CA ASP A 363 -18.67 23.03 25.43
C ASP A 363 -19.61 21.83 25.61
N GLU A 364 -20.89 22.06 25.27
CA GLU A 364 -22.07 21.21 25.44
C GLU A 364 -21.87 19.77 24.95
N GLY A 365 -21.88 18.82 25.88
CA GLY A 365 -22.09 17.41 25.55
C GLY A 365 -23.53 17.20 25.10
N TRP A 366 -23.73 16.40 24.05
CA TRP A 366 -25.09 16.07 23.61
C TRP A 366 -25.55 14.79 24.30
N THR A 367 -26.79 14.80 24.77
CA THR A 367 -27.48 13.64 25.32
C THR A 367 -28.66 13.31 24.43
N LYS A 368 -28.76 12.06 24.00
CA LYS A 368 -29.88 11.57 23.18
C LYS A 368 -30.53 10.41 23.90
N VAL A 369 -31.81 10.58 24.16
CA VAL A 369 -32.66 9.60 24.81
C VAL A 369 -33.37 8.79 23.72
N PHE A 370 -33.25 7.48 23.80
CA PHE A 370 -33.89 6.52 22.92
C PHE A 370 -34.98 5.81 23.72
N ARG A 371 -36.21 5.87 23.22
CA ARG A 371 -37.36 5.15 23.78
C ARG A 371 -37.66 3.91 22.94
N GLU A 372 -37.99 2.80 23.59
CA GLU A 372 -38.62 1.67 22.92
C GLU A 372 -40.02 2.08 22.50
N ALA A 373 -40.41 1.75 21.27
CA ALA A 373 -41.80 1.94 20.84
C ALA A 373 -42.65 0.92 21.62
N GLU A 374 -43.69 1.39 22.32
CA GLU A 374 -44.71 0.48 22.87
C GLU A 374 -45.29 -0.33 21.71
N ALA A 375 -45.15 -1.66 21.81
CA ALA A 375 -45.65 -2.62 20.84
C ALA A 375 -47.16 -2.84 20.99
#